data_AF-N1PC74-F1
#
_entry.id   AF-N1PC74-F1
#
_cell.length_a   1.000
_cell.length_b   1.000
_cell.length_c   1.000
_cell.angle_alpha   90.00
_cell.angle_beta   90.00
_cell.angle_gamma   90.00
#
_symmetry.space_group_name_H-M   'P 1'
#
loop_
_entity.id
_entity.type
_entity.pdbx_description
1 polymer ?
#
loop_
_entity_poly.entity_id
_entity_poly.type
_entity_poly.pdbx_seq_one_letter_code
_entity_poly.pdbx_strand_id
1 'polypeptide(L)'
;MFTIPETQPQQILVVKARRLRRAGMVNVRAPAEVSDRALKGLVGTALTRPWAILMNPVSICFGAYSAVVYMLLYRLFAIYPIVSKEMRGWNAGDAELPLIGTIVGACIGGEINFHFTVQDRKKRAAGEVPVPEDRLTVAKIGGILFPVSMFWFAWTA
;
A
#
# COMPACT_ATOMS: atom_id res chain seq x y z
N MET A 1 -23.38 0.58 5.10
CA MET A 1 -22.43 0.47 6.23
C MET A 1 -23.08 1.01 7.51
N PHE A 2 -24.18 0.40 7.96
CA PHE A 2 -24.96 0.87 9.13
C PHE A 2 -25.02 -0.15 10.27
N THR A 3 -24.49 -1.36 10.07
CA THR A 3 -24.60 -2.49 11.00
C THR A 3 -23.28 -2.83 11.71
N ILE A 4 -22.16 -2.18 11.36
CA ILE A 4 -20.84 -2.47 11.93
C ILE A 4 -20.57 -1.48 13.07
N PRO A 5 -20.23 -1.95 14.29
CA PRO A 5 -19.87 -1.06 15.39
C PRO A 5 -18.58 -0.30 15.06
N GLU A 6 -18.54 0.99 15.41
CA GLU A 6 -17.38 1.86 15.23
C GLU A 6 -16.13 1.25 15.89
N THR A 7 -15.08 0.99 15.11
CA THR A 7 -13.85 0.34 15.58
C THR A 7 -12.74 1.35 15.89
N GLN A 8 -12.93 2.64 15.59
CA GLN A 8 -11.90 3.65 15.85
C GLN A 8 -11.76 3.92 17.37
N PRO A 9 -10.59 3.63 17.98
CA PRO A 9 -10.41 3.75 19.44
C PRO A 9 -10.69 5.15 19.97
N GLN A 10 -10.36 6.18 19.18
CA GLN A 10 -10.59 7.57 19.54
C GLN A 10 -12.09 7.91 19.64
N GLN A 11 -12.93 7.39 18.73
CA GLN A 11 -14.38 7.60 18.74
C GLN A 11 -15.06 6.83 19.87
N ILE A 12 -14.59 5.61 20.16
CA ILE A 12 -15.06 4.82 21.31
C ILE A 12 -14.83 5.59 22.61
N LEU A 13 -13.66 6.22 22.76
CA LEU A 13 -13.34 7.06 23.92
C LEU A 13 -14.23 8.31 24.02
N VAL A 14 -14.60 8.93 22.90
CA VAL A 14 -15.57 10.05 22.86
C VAL A 14 -16.95 9.59 23.34
N VAL A 15 -17.43 8.45 22.84
CA VAL A 15 -18.72 7.88 23.27
C VAL A 15 -18.69 7.51 24.77
N LYS A 16 -17.59 6.93 25.25
CA LYS A 16 -17.40 6.60 26.68
C LYS A 16 -17.34 7.85 27.55
N ALA A 17 -16.59 8.88 27.14
CA ALA A 17 -16.53 10.16 27.84
C ALA A 17 -17.90 10.84 27.92
N ARG A 18 -18.70 10.80 26.84
CA ARG A 18 -20.09 11.30 26.83
C ARG A 18 -21.00 10.55 27.78
N ARG A 19 -20.89 9.21 27.85
CA ARG A 19 -21.65 8.40 28.82
C ARG A 19 -21.29 8.76 30.27
N LEU A 20 -20.01 8.95 30.57
CA LEU A 20 -19.53 9.32 31.91
C LEU A 20 -19.99 10.73 32.33
N ARG A 21 -20.05 11.69 31.40
CA ARG A 21 -20.64 13.01 31.67
C ARG A 21 -22.12 12.94 32.02
N ARG A 22 -22.90 12.12 31.29
CA ARG A 22 -24.32 11.89 31.61
C ARG A 22 -24.51 11.24 32.98
N ALA A 23 -23.54 10.46 33.44
CA ALA A 23 -23.54 9.84 34.76
C ALA A 23 -23.01 10.75 35.89
N GLY A 24 -22.74 12.03 35.62
CA GLY A 24 -22.37 13.03 36.64
C GLY A 24 -20.87 13.37 36.73
N MET A 25 -20.00 12.71 35.95
CA MET A 25 -18.57 13.06 35.90
C MET A 25 -18.29 14.14 34.85
N VAL A 26 -18.44 15.41 35.24
CA VAL A 26 -18.40 16.58 34.32
C VAL A 26 -17.00 16.83 33.72
N ASN A 27 -15.93 16.45 34.42
CA ASN A 27 -14.54 16.77 34.04
C ASN A 27 -13.87 15.77 33.09
N VAL A 28 -14.57 14.74 32.63
CA VAL A 28 -13.97 13.72 31.73
C VAL A 28 -14.02 14.21 30.28
N ARG A 29 -12.86 14.35 29.63
CA ARG A 29 -12.73 14.68 28.19
C ARG A 29 -11.97 13.60 27.45
N ALA A 30 -12.46 13.25 26.26
CA ALA A 30 -11.74 12.32 25.39
C ALA A 30 -10.55 13.05 24.75
N PRO A 31 -9.42 12.36 24.49
CA PRO A 31 -8.26 12.97 23.82
C PRO A 31 -8.61 13.61 22.47
N ALA A 32 -9.60 13.05 21.76
CA ALA A 32 -10.11 13.59 20.50
C ALA A 32 -10.90 14.90 20.65
N GLU A 33 -11.48 15.19 21.82
CA GLU A 33 -12.18 16.45 22.11
C GLU A 33 -11.24 17.54 22.64
N VAL A 34 -10.07 17.16 23.16
CA VAL A 34 -9.03 18.10 23.62
C VAL A 34 -8.15 18.55 22.45
N SER A 35 -8.04 17.73 21.40
CA SER A 35 -7.38 18.14 20.16
C SER A 35 -8.32 19.05 19.37
N ASP A 36 -8.28 20.34 19.68
CA ASP A 36 -9.06 21.40 19.03
C ASP A 36 -8.54 21.63 17.60
N ARG A 37 -8.68 20.61 16.74
CA ARG A 37 -8.33 20.70 15.32
C ARG A 37 -9.49 21.35 14.61
N ALA A 38 -9.43 22.68 14.49
CA ALA A 38 -10.31 23.40 13.59
C ALA A 38 -10.33 22.71 12.22
N LEU A 39 -11.51 22.39 11.69
CA LEU A 39 -11.67 21.65 10.42
C LEU A 39 -10.86 22.27 9.27
N LYS A 40 -10.77 23.61 9.24
CA LYS A 40 -9.92 24.35 8.28
C LYS A 40 -8.43 24.02 8.42
N GLY A 41 -7.90 23.91 9.64
CA GLY A 41 -6.51 23.52 9.89
C GLY A 41 -6.23 22.06 9.56
N LEU A 42 -7.22 21.18 9.79
CA LEU A 42 -7.11 19.75 9.45
C LEU A 42 -7.08 19.55 7.93
N VAL A 43 -7.96 20.24 7.20
CA VAL A 43 -7.99 20.23 5.73
C VAL A 43 -6.70 20.83 5.16
N GLY A 44 -6.26 22.00 5.65
CA GLY A 44 -5.02 22.62 5.20
C GLY A 44 -3.79 21.74 5.44
N THR A 45 -3.71 21.08 6.58
CA THR A 45 -2.60 20.15 6.88
C THR A 45 -2.69 18.86 6.06
N ALA A 46 -3.90 18.34 5.82
CA ALA A 46 -4.11 17.15 5.03
C ALA A 46 -3.76 17.36 3.54
N LEU A 47 -3.99 18.56 3.00
CA LEU A 47 -3.67 18.93 1.62
C LEU A 47 -2.19 19.27 1.42
N THR A 48 -1.53 19.89 2.38
CA THR A 48 -0.13 20.33 2.24
C THR A 48 0.89 19.23 2.51
N ARG A 49 0.59 18.30 3.42
CA ARG A 49 1.49 17.18 3.77
C ARG A 49 1.89 16.30 2.57
N PRO A 50 0.98 15.89 1.66
CA PRO A 50 1.35 15.09 0.50
C PRO A 50 2.39 15.78 -0.38
N TRP A 51 2.26 17.08 -0.64
CA TRP A 51 3.22 17.86 -1.43
C TRP A 51 4.57 17.96 -0.72
N ALA A 52 4.57 18.20 0.59
CA ALA A 52 5.81 18.24 1.37
C ALA A 52 6.53 16.89 1.37
N ILE A 53 5.79 15.78 1.44
CA ILE A 53 6.36 14.43 1.34
C ILE A 53 6.92 14.18 -0.06
N LEU A 54 6.18 14.57 -1.10
CA LEU A 54 6.58 14.40 -2.51
C LEU A 54 7.86 15.18 -2.84
N MET A 55 8.02 16.39 -2.30
CA MET A 55 9.21 17.23 -2.56
C MET A 55 10.48 16.71 -1.88
N ASN A 56 10.40 15.67 -1.04
CA ASN A 56 11.59 15.02 -0.51
C ASN A 56 12.33 14.26 -1.62
N PRO A 57 13.64 14.47 -1.82
CA PRO A 57 14.40 13.85 -2.92
C PRO A 57 14.26 12.33 -2.98
N VAL A 58 14.27 11.67 -1.82
CA VAL A 58 14.09 10.21 -1.71
C VAL A 58 12.73 9.78 -2.26
N SER A 59 11.66 10.51 -1.93
CA SER A 59 10.30 10.18 -2.40
C SER A 59 10.17 10.36 -3.90
N ILE A 60 10.83 11.36 -4.50
CA ILE A 60 10.88 11.55 -5.95
C ILE A 60 11.57 10.36 -6.62
N CYS A 61 12.72 9.90 -6.10
CA CYS A 61 13.42 8.75 -6.66
C CYS A 61 12.56 7.47 -6.63
N PHE A 62 11.93 7.17 -5.50
CA PHE A 62 11.04 6.01 -5.38
C PHE A 62 9.79 6.15 -6.25
N GLY A 63 9.24 7.37 -6.36
CA GLY A 63 8.10 7.67 -7.23
C GLY A 63 8.42 7.47 -8.71
N ALA A 64 9.57 7.99 -9.16
CA ALA A 64 10.06 7.82 -10.53
C ALA A 64 10.33 6.35 -10.87
N TYR A 65 11.00 5.61 -9.96
CA TYR A 65 11.21 4.17 -10.12
C TYR A 65 9.88 3.41 -10.21
N SER A 66 8.93 3.71 -9.31
CA SER A 66 7.62 3.08 -9.32
C SER A 66 6.86 3.39 -10.62
N ALA A 67 6.94 4.62 -11.13
CA ALA A 67 6.31 5.00 -12.39
C ALA A 67 6.87 4.19 -13.57
N VAL A 68 8.19 3.96 -13.63
CA VAL A 68 8.81 3.11 -14.65
C VAL A 68 8.34 1.66 -14.53
N VAL A 69 8.30 1.10 -13.32
CA VAL A 69 7.82 -0.28 -13.08
C VAL A 69 6.37 -0.43 -13.53
N TYR A 70 5.48 0.50 -13.15
CA TYR A 70 4.08 0.48 -13.56
C TYR A 70 3.91 0.66 -15.07
N MET A 71 4.68 1.57 -15.68
CA MET A 71 4.65 1.77 -17.14
C MET A 71 5.01 0.47 -17.87
N LEU A 72 6.06 -0.22 -17.42
CA LEU A 72 6.49 -1.51 -18.01
C LEU A 72 5.44 -2.61 -17.78
N LEU A 73 4.87 -2.69 -16.58
CA LEU A 73 3.79 -3.63 -16.27
C LEU A 73 2.59 -3.45 -17.21
N TYR A 74 2.15 -2.21 -17.43
CA TYR A 74 1.03 -1.94 -18.34
C TYR A 74 1.40 -2.20 -19.81
N ARG A 75 2.65 -1.92 -20.19
CA ARG A 75 3.17 -2.26 -21.54
C ARG A 75 3.15 -3.76 -21.80
N LEU A 76 3.38 -4.61 -20.79
CA LEU A 76 3.34 -6.07 -20.97
C LEU A 76 1.99 -6.56 -21.50
N PHE A 77 0.87 -5.99 -21.04
CA PHE A 77 -0.46 -6.34 -21.55
C PHE A 77 -0.62 -6.09 -23.05
N ALA A 78 0.07 -5.09 -23.61
CA ALA A 78 0.09 -4.83 -25.05
C ALA A 78 1.13 -5.68 -25.80
N ILE A 79 2.26 -6.01 -25.17
CA ILE A 79 3.36 -6.74 -25.81
C ILE A 79 3.07 -8.24 -25.89
N TYR A 80 2.45 -8.85 -24.89
CA TYR A 80 2.14 -10.29 -24.89
C TYR A 80 1.37 -10.77 -26.13
N PRO A 81 0.28 -10.11 -26.59
CA PRO A 81 -0.39 -10.52 -27.81
C PRO A 81 0.47 -10.30 -29.06
N ILE A 82 1.32 -9.28 -29.12
CA ILE A 82 2.24 -9.03 -30.25
C ILE A 82 3.27 -10.18 -30.35
N VAL A 83 3.96 -10.51 -29.26
CA VAL A 83 4.98 -11.57 -29.24
C VAL A 83 4.35 -12.94 -29.50
N SER A 84 3.22 -13.24 -28.86
CA SER A 84 2.62 -14.58 -28.95
C SER A 84 1.87 -14.81 -30.26
N LYS A 85 1.18 -13.80 -30.79
CA LYS A 85 0.40 -13.92 -32.03
C LYS A 85 1.22 -13.62 -33.27
N GLU A 86 1.97 -12.52 -33.30
CA GLU A 86 2.70 -12.10 -34.51
C GLU A 86 4.05 -12.82 -34.65
N MET A 87 4.79 -13.02 -33.57
CA MET A 87 6.13 -13.65 -33.64
C MET A 87 6.07 -15.18 -33.52
N ARG A 88 5.17 -15.72 -32.68
CA ARG A 88 5.05 -17.17 -32.45
C ARG A 88 3.89 -17.85 -33.19
N GLY A 89 2.98 -17.08 -33.78
CA GLY A 89 1.87 -17.61 -34.58
C GLY A 89 0.77 -18.33 -33.77
N TRP A 90 0.63 -18.04 -32.47
CA TRP A 90 -0.37 -18.68 -31.62
C TRP A 90 -1.79 -18.18 -31.91
N ASN A 91 -2.80 -19.03 -31.64
CA ASN A 91 -4.21 -18.65 -31.75
C ASN A 91 -4.55 -17.52 -30.76
N ALA A 92 -5.59 -16.73 -31.07
CA ALA A 92 -5.96 -15.56 -30.28
C ALA A 92 -6.25 -15.87 -28.80
N GLY A 93 -6.78 -17.05 -28.48
CA GLY A 93 -6.99 -17.49 -27.10
C GLY A 93 -5.69 -17.86 -26.37
N ASP A 94 -4.73 -18.46 -27.08
CA ASP A 94 -3.46 -18.91 -26.50
C ASP A 94 -2.47 -17.74 -26.33
N ALA A 95 -2.62 -16.69 -27.12
CA ALA A 95 -1.76 -15.51 -27.09
C ALA A 95 -1.82 -14.73 -25.75
N GLU A 96 -2.88 -14.92 -24.97
CA GLU A 96 -3.08 -14.26 -23.66
C GLU A 96 -2.67 -15.15 -22.47
N LEU A 97 -2.36 -16.43 -22.68
CA LEU A 97 -1.91 -17.34 -21.62
C LEU A 97 -0.74 -16.82 -20.76
N PRO A 98 0.27 -16.10 -21.31
CA PRO A 98 1.37 -15.55 -20.50
C PRO A 98 0.91 -14.59 -19.40
N LEU A 99 -0.26 -13.99 -19.54
CA LEU A 99 -0.86 -13.03 -18.60
C LEU A 99 -1.24 -13.72 -17.27
N ILE A 100 -1.45 -15.04 -17.27
CA ILE A 100 -1.62 -15.85 -16.06
C ILE A 100 -0.35 -15.80 -15.18
N GLY A 101 0.84 -15.73 -15.80
CA GLY A 101 2.10 -15.57 -15.07
C GLY A 101 2.13 -14.29 -14.24
N THR A 102 1.54 -13.20 -14.74
CA THR A 102 1.39 -11.94 -14.00
C THR A 102 0.48 -12.10 -12.78
N ILE A 103 -0.62 -12.86 -12.91
CA ILE A 103 -1.55 -13.15 -11.80
C ILE A 103 -0.84 -13.97 -10.71
N VAL A 104 -0.16 -15.04 -11.10
CA VAL A 104 0.60 -15.90 -10.16
C VAL A 104 1.67 -15.08 -9.44
N GLY A 105 2.40 -14.23 -10.16
CA GLY A 105 3.37 -13.32 -9.56
C GLY A 105 2.74 -12.35 -8.55
N ALA A 106 1.57 -11.80 -8.85
CA ALA A 106 0.83 -10.94 -7.92
C ALA A 106 0.37 -11.68 -6.67
N CYS A 107 -0.09 -12.93 -6.79
CA CYS A 107 -0.46 -13.77 -5.66
C CYS A 107 0.73 -14.05 -4.73
N ILE A 108 1.87 -14.45 -5.30
CA ILE A 108 3.10 -14.69 -4.52
C ILE A 108 3.57 -13.41 -3.82
N GLY A 109 3.56 -12.28 -4.54
CA GLY A 109 3.91 -10.98 -3.95
C GLY A 109 2.97 -10.57 -2.81
N GLY A 110 1.67 -10.84 -2.96
CA GLY A 110 0.66 -10.62 -1.94
C GLY A 110 0.89 -11.47 -0.68
N GLU A 111 1.23 -12.75 -0.85
CA GLU A 111 1.54 -13.66 0.26
C GLU A 111 2.78 -13.22 1.03
N ILE A 112 3.85 -12.84 0.32
CA ILE A 112 5.06 -12.28 0.93
C ILE A 112 4.70 -11.03 1.76
N ASN A 113 3.94 -10.10 1.18
CA ASN A 113 3.55 -8.87 1.88
C ASN A 113 2.68 -9.15 3.13
N PHE A 114 1.78 -10.12 3.03
CA PHE A 114 0.94 -10.57 4.15
C PHE A 114 1.81 -11.14 5.27
N HIS A 115 2.80 -11.98 4.94
CA HIS A 115 3.71 -12.56 5.93
C HIS A 115 4.49 -11.48 6.69
N PHE A 116 5.08 -10.52 5.99
CA PHE A 116 5.79 -9.40 6.61
C PHE A 116 4.85 -8.52 7.46
N THR A 117 3.62 -8.28 7.00
CA THR A 117 2.64 -7.51 7.77
C THR A 117 2.23 -8.22 9.07
N VAL A 118 2.09 -9.54 9.05
CA VAL A 118 1.82 -10.34 10.25
C VAL A 118 3.01 -10.30 11.21
N GLN A 119 4.24 -10.39 10.71
CA GLN A 119 5.45 -10.25 11.53
C GLN A 119 5.51 -8.87 12.20
N ASP A 120 5.27 -7.79 11.46
CA ASP A 120 5.23 -6.42 12.00
C ASP A 120 4.17 -6.28 13.10
N ARG A 121 3.00 -6.91 12.94
CA ARG A 121 1.95 -6.92 13.98
C ARG A 121 2.40 -7.66 15.23
N LYS A 122 3.11 -8.78 15.09
CA LYS A 122 3.66 -9.55 16.22
C LYS A 122 4.73 -8.75 16.96
N LYS A 123 5.65 -8.11 16.25
CA LYS A 123 6.68 -7.22 16.82
C LYS A 123 6.06 -6.07 17.63
N ARG A 124 5.04 -5.41 17.06
CA ARG A 124 4.29 -4.35 17.77
C ARG A 124 3.59 -4.86 19.02
N ALA A 125 3.04 -6.08 18.98
CA ALA A 125 2.40 -6.69 20.15
C ALA A 125 3.41 -7.08 21.24
N ALA A 126 4.66 -7.37 20.87
CA ALA A 126 5.77 -7.61 21.78
C ALA A 126 6.38 -6.33 22.39
N GLY A 127 5.86 -5.15 22.02
CA GLY A 127 6.33 -3.86 22.54
C GLY A 127 7.49 -3.24 21.74
N GLU A 128 7.88 -3.84 20.62
CA GLU A 128 8.89 -3.23 19.74
C GLU A 128 8.30 -2.03 18.99
N VAL A 129 9.05 -0.93 18.96
CA VAL A 129 8.68 0.26 18.19
C VAL A 129 8.98 -0.02 16.71
N PRO A 130 7.96 -0.10 15.84
CA PRO A 130 8.16 -0.40 14.43
C PRO A 130 8.92 0.75 13.76
N VAL A 131 10.04 0.41 13.13
CA VAL A 131 10.88 1.35 12.40
C VAL A 131 10.38 1.39 10.94
N PRO A 132 10.12 2.55 10.33
CA PRO A 132 9.60 2.66 8.96
C PRO A 132 10.38 1.84 7.92
N GLU A 133 11.67 1.68 8.15
CA GLU A 133 12.66 0.97 7.33
C GLU A 133 12.41 -0.55 7.25
N ASP A 134 11.67 -1.14 8.20
CA ASP A 134 11.34 -2.58 8.16
C ASP A 134 10.56 -2.92 6.87
N ARG A 135 9.74 -1.99 6.39
CA ARG A 135 8.97 -2.15 5.15
C ARG A 135 9.84 -2.06 3.89
N LEU A 136 11.01 -1.42 3.98
CA LEU A 136 11.94 -1.29 2.86
C LEU A 136 12.58 -2.64 2.49
N THR A 137 12.59 -3.60 3.42
CA THR A 137 13.18 -4.94 3.18
C THR A 137 12.53 -5.66 2.01
N VAL A 138 11.20 -5.63 1.93
CA VAL A 138 10.44 -6.23 0.81
C VAL A 138 10.75 -5.50 -0.50
N ALA A 139 10.83 -4.16 -0.46
CA ALA A 139 11.13 -3.35 -1.64
C ALA A 139 12.54 -3.60 -2.19
N LYS A 140 13.54 -3.87 -1.33
CA LYS A 140 14.91 -4.22 -1.76
C LYS A 140 14.92 -5.52 -2.58
N ILE A 141 14.19 -6.53 -2.13
CA ILE A 141 14.07 -7.82 -2.85
C ILE A 141 13.36 -7.61 -4.18
N GLY A 142 12.21 -6.92 -4.17
CA GLY A 142 11.47 -6.61 -5.39
C GLY A 142 12.28 -5.79 -6.40
N GLY A 143 13.12 -4.88 -5.91
CA GLY A 143 13.99 -4.04 -6.72
C GLY A 143 15.03 -4.80 -7.54
N ILE A 144 15.49 -5.96 -7.06
CA ILE A 144 16.43 -6.84 -7.76
C ILE A 144 15.68 -7.84 -8.65
N LEU A 145 14.57 -8.39 -8.15
CA LEU A 145 13.80 -9.39 -8.88
C LEU A 145 13.19 -8.81 -10.17
N PHE A 146 12.74 -7.55 -10.14
CA PHE A 146 12.14 -6.88 -11.28
C PHE A 146 13.06 -6.79 -12.52
N PRO A 147 14.28 -6.20 -12.46
CA PRO A 147 15.17 -6.13 -13.62
C PRO A 147 15.60 -7.52 -14.11
N VAL A 148 15.80 -8.49 -13.21
CA VAL A 148 16.10 -9.88 -13.60
C VAL A 148 14.95 -10.49 -14.41
N SER A 149 13.70 -10.29 -13.98
CA SER A 149 12.52 -10.76 -14.72
C SER A 149 12.36 -10.09 -16.09
N MET A 150 12.66 -8.78 -16.17
CA MET A 150 12.63 -8.04 -17.44
C MET A 150 13.72 -8.48 -18.40
N PHE A 151 14.94 -8.72 -17.91
CA PHE A 151 16.02 -9.25 -18.72
C PHE A 151 15.67 -10.62 -19.28
N TRP A 152 15.13 -11.51 -18.44
CA TRP A 152 14.71 -12.84 -18.85
C TRP A 152 13.61 -12.77 -19.92
N PHE A 153 12.60 -11.92 -19.71
CA PHE A 153 11.53 -11.72 -20.69
C PHE A 153 12.08 -11.24 -22.04
N ALA A 154 12.91 -10.19 -22.03
CA ALA A 154 13.51 -9.62 -23.24
C ALA A 154 14.42 -10.62 -23.99
N TRP A 155 15.07 -11.54 -23.28
CA TRP A 155 15.88 -12.59 -23.90
C TRP A 155 15.03 -13.69 -24.56
N THR A 156 13.85 -13.98 -23.99
CA THR A 156 12.97 -15.06 -24.47
C THR A 156 11.90 -14.62 -25.47
N ALA A 157 11.68 -13.31 -25.59
CA ALA A 157 10.76 -12.69 -26.54
C ALA A 157 11.35 -12.72 -27.95
#